data_AF-A0A8H6AL78-F1
#
_entry.id   AF-A0A8H6AL78-F1
#
_cell.length_a   1.000
_cell.length_b   1.000
_cell.length_c   1.000
_cell.angle_alpha   90.00
_cell.angle_beta   90.00
_cell.angle_gamma   90.00
#
_symmetry.space_group_name_H-M   'P 1'
#
loop_
_entity.id
_entity.type
_entity.pdbx_description
1 polymer ?
#
loop_
_entity_poly.entity_id
_entity_poly.type
_entity_poly.pdbx_seq_one_letter_code
_entity_poly.pdbx_strand_id
1 'polypeptide(L)'
;MIPILARVLLFGGIKSLPAYKIQETLMEVLEKNFVVREWFEKHWGLKMIEKKLDRTGLIRWFKECHPLFLQSIIRNLIFENELIDELLKRKFLIEQKNGTFAPRKFKPSVTKGHPSG
;
A
#
# COMPACT_ATOMS: atom_id res chain seq x y z
N MET A 1 -11.72 14.35 -6.91
CA MET A 1 -10.32 14.65 -7.27
C MET A 1 -9.57 15.11 -6.02
N ILE A 2 -8.56 14.37 -5.58
CA ILE A 2 -7.76 14.74 -4.40
C ILE A 2 -6.77 15.86 -4.81
N PRO A 3 -6.60 16.92 -3.98
CA PRO A 3 -5.62 17.97 -4.26
C PRO A 3 -4.22 17.40 -4.43
N ILE A 4 -3.42 17.93 -5.36
CA ILE A 4 -2.03 17.50 -5.61
C ILE A 4 -1.22 17.40 -4.32
N LEU A 5 -1.42 18.35 -3.39
CA LEU A 5 -0.80 18.35 -2.05
C LEU A 5 -1.11 17.08 -1.23
N ALA A 6 -2.34 16.59 -1.25
CA ALA A 6 -2.71 15.38 -0.53
C ALA A 6 -2.10 14.11 -1.16
N ARG A 7 -1.90 14.08 -2.49
CA ARG A 7 -1.14 13.02 -3.17
C ARG A 7 0.34 13.03 -2.79
N VAL A 8 0.95 14.22 -2.70
CA VAL A 8 2.33 14.37 -2.22
C VAL A 8 2.47 13.87 -0.77
N LEU A 9 1.51 14.22 0.10
CA LEU A 9 1.48 13.74 1.48
C LEU A 9 1.29 12.21 1.56
N LEU A 10 0.44 11.63 0.70
CA LEU A 10 0.29 10.19 0.57
C LEU A 10 1.60 9.51 0.17
N PHE A 11 2.32 10.04 -0.81
CA PHE A 11 3.61 9.49 -1.23
C PHE A 11 4.68 9.60 -0.14
N GLY A 12 4.71 10.72 0.58
CA GLY A 12 5.57 10.88 1.76
C GLY A 12 5.24 9.86 2.85
N GLY A 13 3.95 9.69 3.14
CA GLY A 13 3.43 8.67 4.05
C GLY A 13 3.90 7.27 3.67
N ILE A 14 3.65 6.85 2.42
CA ILE A 14 4.01 5.52 1.90
C ILE A 14 5.52 5.26 1.93
N LYS A 15 6.34 6.26 1.60
CA LYS A 15 7.81 6.15 1.70
C LYS A 15 8.27 5.84 3.12
N SER A 16 7.59 6.39 4.12
CA SER A 16 7.91 6.19 5.53
C SER A 16 7.32 4.91 6.14
N LEU A 17 6.48 4.17 5.39
CA LEU A 17 5.89 2.94 5.91
C LEU A 17 6.93 1.81 6.01
N PRO A 18 6.89 1.02 7.09
CA PRO A 18 7.65 -0.21 7.15
C PRO A 18 7.11 -1.22 6.11
N ALA A 19 8.00 -2.09 5.63
CA ALA A 19 7.68 -3.05 4.56
C ALA A 19 6.41 -3.89 4.86
N TYR A 20 6.23 -4.35 6.09
CA TYR A 20 5.06 -5.13 6.48
C TYR A 20 3.74 -4.35 6.32
N LYS A 21 3.72 -3.02 6.53
CA LYS A 21 2.54 -2.17 6.32
C LYS A 21 2.22 -1.96 4.85
N ILE A 22 3.25 -1.88 4.01
CA ILE A 22 3.11 -1.83 2.56
C ILE A 22 2.47 -3.13 2.06
N GLN A 23 2.99 -4.28 2.50
CA GLN A 23 2.45 -5.60 2.15
C GLN A 23 0.99 -5.78 2.63
N GLU A 24 0.70 -5.43 3.88
CA GLU A 24 -0.66 -5.47 4.45
C GLU A 24 -1.64 -4.61 3.64
N THR A 25 -1.18 -3.44 3.18
CA THR A 25 -2.01 -2.52 2.40
C THR A 25 -2.25 -3.03 0.99
N LEU A 26 -1.22 -3.55 0.31
CA LEU A 26 -1.39 -4.17 -1.00
C LEU A 26 -2.35 -5.36 -0.92
N MET A 27 -2.23 -6.19 0.13
CA MET A 27 -3.15 -7.30 0.35
C MET A 27 -4.59 -6.81 0.53
N GLU A 28 -4.82 -5.81 1.38
CA GLU A 28 -6.17 -5.27 1.61
C GLU A 28 -6.78 -4.66 0.34
N VAL A 29 -6.00 -3.91 -0.43
CA VAL A 29 -6.45 -3.30 -1.69
C VAL A 29 -6.84 -4.38 -2.70
N LEU A 30 -6.01 -5.41 -2.85
CA LEU A 30 -6.29 -6.53 -3.73
C LEU A 30 -7.50 -7.33 -3.23
N GLU A 31 -7.65 -7.57 -1.93
CA GLU A 31 -8.81 -8.27 -1.36
C GLU A 31 -10.11 -7.50 -1.60
N LYS A 32 -10.10 -6.16 -1.54
CA LYS A 32 -11.33 -5.36 -1.61
C LYS A 32 -11.73 -4.86 -2.99
N ASN A 33 -10.79 -4.79 -3.95
CA ASN A 33 -11.05 -4.12 -5.22
C ASN A 33 -10.70 -4.99 -6.42
N PHE A 34 -11.74 -5.47 -7.12
CA PHE A 34 -11.60 -6.32 -8.30
C PHE A 34 -10.85 -5.63 -9.45
N VAL A 35 -11.10 -4.34 -9.69
CA VAL A 35 -10.40 -3.54 -10.73
C VAL A 35 -8.90 -3.52 -10.46
N VAL A 36 -8.50 -3.48 -9.18
CA VAL A 36 -7.08 -3.51 -8.82
C VAL A 36 -6.48 -4.88 -9.06
N ARG A 37 -7.23 -5.96 -8.84
CA ARG A 37 -6.76 -7.31 -9.17
C ARG A 37 -6.50 -7.46 -10.67
N GLU A 38 -7.44 -7.00 -11.50
CA GLU A 38 -7.28 -7.03 -12.96
C GLU A 38 -6.09 -6.18 -13.42
N TRP A 39 -5.93 -4.98 -12.84
CA TRP A 39 -4.78 -4.14 -13.11
C TRP A 39 -3.46 -4.83 -12.73
N PHE A 40 -3.43 -5.51 -11.57
CA PHE A 40 -2.26 -6.23 -11.07
C PHE A 40 -1.88 -7.41 -11.96
N GLU A 41 -2.87 -8.19 -12.39
CA GLU A 41 -2.68 -9.30 -13.32
C GLU A 41 -2.17 -8.82 -14.67
N LYS A 42 -2.73 -7.73 -15.22
CA LYS A 42 -2.31 -7.15 -16.50
C LYS A 42 -0.87 -6.64 -16.47
N HIS A 43 -0.43 -6.04 -15.37
CA HIS A 43 0.92 -5.44 -15.27
C HIS A 43 1.99 -6.44 -14.82
N TRP A 44 1.64 -7.46 -14.05
CA TRP A 44 2.63 -8.32 -13.38
C TRP A 44 2.47 -9.82 -13.67
N GLY A 45 1.46 -10.22 -14.45
CA GLY A 45 1.28 -11.61 -14.89
C GLY A 45 0.98 -12.60 -13.76
N LEU A 46 0.64 -12.10 -12.57
CA LEU A 46 0.23 -12.92 -11.44
C LEU A 46 -1.19 -13.40 -11.71
N LYS A 47 -1.31 -14.63 -12.23
CA LYS A 47 -2.60 -15.29 -12.43
C LYS A 47 -3.36 -15.33 -11.11
N MET A 48 -4.40 -14.53 -11.00
CA MET A 48 -5.35 -14.62 -9.90
C MET A 48 -6.22 -15.84 -10.18
N ILE A 49 -6.03 -16.92 -9.43
CA ILE A 49 -6.73 -18.19 -9.67
C ILE A 49 -8.24 -17.95 -9.56
N GLU A 50 -8.94 -17.96 -10.71
CA GLU A 50 -10.40 -18.04 -10.82
C GLU A 50 -11.16 -17.00 -9.97
N LYS A 51 -10.81 -15.71 -10.09
CA LYS A 51 -11.43 -14.60 -9.33
C LYS A 51 -11.23 -14.65 -7.81
N LYS A 52 -10.56 -15.68 -7.28
CA LYS A 52 -10.11 -15.75 -5.89
C LYS A 52 -8.65 -15.31 -5.81
N LEU A 53 -8.38 -14.50 -4.79
CA LEU A 53 -7.05 -14.03 -4.50
C LEU A 53 -6.23 -15.21 -3.93
N ASP A 54 -5.16 -15.63 -4.62
CA ASP A 54 -4.19 -16.55 -4.01
C ASP A 54 -3.36 -15.81 -2.97
N ARG A 55 -3.92 -15.77 -1.75
CA ARG A 55 -3.34 -15.06 -0.62
C ARG A 55 -1.95 -15.60 -0.27
N THR A 56 -1.75 -16.90 -0.37
CA THR A 56 -0.47 -17.54 -0.01
C THR A 56 0.59 -17.23 -1.05
N GLY A 57 0.27 -17.35 -2.34
CA GLY A 57 1.16 -16.96 -3.43
C GLY A 57 1.54 -15.48 -3.36
N LEU A 58 0.58 -14.59 -3.10
CA LEU A 58 0.85 -13.16 -2.96
C LEU A 58 1.68 -12.82 -1.73
N ILE A 59 1.45 -13.44 -0.58
CA ILE A 59 2.31 -13.23 0.60
C ILE A 59 3.75 -13.65 0.30
N ARG A 60 3.94 -14.78 -0.38
CA ARG A 60 5.28 -15.24 -0.78
C ARG A 60 5.92 -14.24 -1.74
N TRP A 61 5.21 -13.84 -2.78
CA TRP A 61 5.68 -12.85 -3.75
C TRP A 61 6.03 -11.50 -3.10
N PHE A 62 5.20 -11.02 -2.18
CA PHE A 62 5.47 -9.80 -1.41
C PHE A 62 6.73 -9.90 -0.54
N LYS A 63 7.03 -11.08 0.01
CA LYS A 63 8.26 -11.30 0.80
C LYS A 63 9.51 -11.36 -0.07
N GLU A 64 9.39 -11.85 -1.29
CA GLU A 64 10.48 -11.93 -2.28
C GLU A 64 10.75 -10.57 -2.94
N CYS A 65 9.74 -9.69 -2.99
CA CYS A 65 9.89 -8.36 -3.53
C CYS A 65 10.67 -7.42 -2.61
N HIS A 66 11.56 -6.62 -3.21
CA HIS A 66 12.23 -5.53 -2.49
C HIS A 66 11.19 -4.49 -2.02
N PRO A 67 11.28 -3.94 -0.79
CA PRO A 67 10.29 -2.99 -0.27
C PRO A 67 10.08 -1.76 -1.16
N LEU A 68 11.14 -1.25 -1.80
CA LEU A 68 11.03 -0.13 -2.75
C LEU A 68 10.17 -0.45 -3.97
N PHE A 69 10.20 -1.70 -4.43
CA PHE A 69 9.37 -2.15 -5.54
C PHE A 69 7.89 -2.16 -5.13
N LEU A 70 7.58 -2.69 -3.94
CA LEU A 70 6.22 -2.65 -3.40
C LEU A 70 5.72 -1.22 -3.16
N GLN A 71 6.59 -0.30 -2.74
CA GLN A 71 6.25 1.13 -2.67
C GLN A 71 5.91 1.70 -4.04
N SER A 72 6.65 1.34 -5.09
CA SER A 72 6.39 1.79 -6.46
C SER A 72 5.02 1.34 -6.94
N ILE A 73 4.62 0.10 -6.63
CA ILE A 73 3.30 -0.43 -6.97
C ILE A 73 2.20 0.41 -6.33
N ILE A 74 2.27 0.68 -5.02
CA ILE A 74 1.26 1.52 -4.35
C ILE A 74 1.21 2.93 -4.97
N ARG A 75 2.35 3.50 -5.38
CA ARG A 75 2.34 4.81 -6.07
C ARG A 75 1.61 4.76 -7.40
N ASN A 76 1.87 3.75 -8.22
CA ASN A 76 1.18 3.58 -9.51
C ASN A 76 -0.33 3.41 -9.29
N LEU A 77 -0.72 2.63 -8.28
CA LEU A 77 -2.11 2.47 -7.87
C LEU A 77 -2.79 3.79 -7.51
N ILE A 78 -2.11 4.72 -6.84
CA ILE A 78 -2.64 6.07 -6.54
C ILE A 78 -2.80 6.90 -7.81
N PHE A 79 -1.86 6.81 -8.75
CA PHE A 79 -1.90 7.60 -9.99
C PHE A 79 -2.99 7.13 -10.94
N GLU A 80 -3.15 5.81 -11.07
CA GLU A 80 -4.00 5.20 -12.10
C GLU A 80 -5.41 4.85 -11.61
N ASN A 81 -5.68 4.93 -10.30
CA ASN A 81 -6.96 4.49 -9.74
C ASN A 81 -7.49 5.41 -8.64
N GLU A 82 -8.48 6.25 -9.00
CA GLU A 82 -9.10 7.21 -8.08
C GLU A 82 -9.84 6.55 -6.89
N LEU A 83 -10.33 5.31 -7.05
CA LEU A 83 -10.99 4.58 -5.96
C LEU A 83 -9.99 4.14 -4.88
N ILE A 84 -8.74 3.86 -5.27
CA ILE A 84 -7.66 3.55 -4.34
C ILE A 84 -7.18 4.82 -3.64
N ASP A 85 -7.18 5.95 -4.35
CA ASP A 85 -6.75 7.25 -3.83
C ASP A 85 -7.54 7.60 -2.54
N GLU A 86 -8.88 7.48 -2.56
CA GLU A 86 -9.71 7.74 -1.36
C GLU A 86 -9.53 6.69 -0.25
N LEU A 87 -9.38 5.41 -0.59
CA LEU A 87 -9.13 4.36 0.41
C LEU A 87 -7.79 4.59 1.13
N LEU A 88 -6.73 4.90 0.38
CA LEU A 88 -5.40 5.14 0.94
C LEU A 88 -5.34 6.46 1.69
N LYS A 89 -6.02 7.51 1.21
CA LYS A 89 -6.19 8.78 1.94
C LYS A 89 -6.78 8.55 3.32
N ARG A 90 -7.89 7.82 3.44
CA ARG A 90 -8.50 7.52 4.75
C ARG A 90 -7.60 6.69 5.67
N LYS A 91 -6.80 5.79 5.08
CA LYS A 91 -5.91 4.90 5.84
C LYS A 91 -4.65 5.61 6.35
N PHE A 92 -4.05 6.45 5.50
CA PHE A 92 -2.72 7.02 5.74
C PHE A 92 -2.72 8.50 6.10
N LEU A 93 -3.81 9.21 5.86
CA LEU A 93 -3.94 10.61 6.22
C LEU A 93 -4.99 10.79 7.31
N ILE A 94 -4.79 11.82 8.13
CA ILE A 94 -5.74 12.29 9.12
C ILE A 94 -6.15 13.70 8.71
N GLU A 95 -7.45 13.89 8.47
CA GLU A 95 -8.01 15.22 8.28
C GLU A 95 -7.96 15.99 9.60
N GLN A 96 -7.35 17.18 9.55
CA GLN A 96 -7.20 18.08 10.67
C GLN A 96 -8.44 18.99 10.75
N LYS A 97 -8.67 19.60 11.92
CA LYS A 97 -9.83 20.50 12.15
C LYS A 97 -9.90 21.69 11.18
N ASN A 98 -8.78 22.07 10.59
CA ASN A 98 -8.68 23.15 9.60
C ASN A 98 -8.88 22.69 8.14
N GLY A 99 -9.33 21.44 7.91
CA GLY A 99 -9.51 20.87 6.57
C GLY A 99 -8.23 20.44 5.86
N THR A 100 -7.06 20.53 6.52
CA THR A 100 -5.79 20.04 5.97
C THR A 100 -5.57 18.57 6.29
N PHE A 101 -4.66 17.90 5.59
CA PHE A 101 -4.31 16.50 5.84
C PHE A 101 -2.90 16.37 6.45
N ALA A 102 -2.73 15.43 7.36
CA ALA A 102 -1.42 15.06 7.92
C ALA A 102 -1.18 13.53 7.81
N PRO A 103 0.06 13.07 7.57
CA PRO A 103 0.38 11.65 7.58
C PRO A 103 0.11 11.02 8.96
N ARG A 104 -0.56 9.87 8.96
CA ARG A 104 -0.75 9.03 10.15
C ARG A 104 0.62 8.47 10.57
N LYS A 105 0.95 8.60 11.85
CA LYS A 105 2.16 7.99 12.42
C LYS A 105 1.94 6.49 12.60
N PHE A 106 2.82 5.68 12.01
CA PHE A 106 2.83 4.22 12.23
C PHE A 106 4.02 3.86 13.13
N LYS A 107 3.79 2.99 14.10
CA LYS A 107 4.89 2.49 14.94
C LYS A 107 5.85 1.65 14.07
N PRO A 108 7.17 1.83 14.20
CA PRO A 108 8.13 0.90 13.62
C PRO A 108 7.88 -0.50 14.17
N SER A 109 8.06 -1.53 13.34
CA SER A 109 8.14 -2.91 13.83
C SER A 109 9.36 -3.02 14.73
N VAL A 110 9.16 -3.46 15.98
CA VAL A 110 10.25 -3.76 16.91
C VAL A 110 11.03 -4.95 16.34
N THR A 111 12.12 -4.70 15.64
CA THR A 111 13.20 -5.67 15.56
C THR A 111 13.79 -5.75 16.96
N LYS A 112 13.39 -6.78 17.72
CA LYS A 112 14.13 -7.16 18.93
C LYS A 112 15.54 -7.53 18.47
N GLY A 113 16.47 -6.58 18.55
CA GLY A 113 17.89 -6.88 18.51
C GLY A 113 18.16 -7.88 19.62
N HIS A 114 18.69 -9.04 19.25
CA HIS A 114 19.28 -9.98 20.19
C HIS A 114 20.48 -9.26 20.84
N PRO A 115 20.50 -9.02 22.16
CA PRO A 115 21.73 -8.60 22.79
C PRO A 115 22.63 -9.84 22.86
N SER A 116 23.66 -9.86 22.03
CA SER A 116 24.82 -10.73 22.28
C SER A 116 25.70 -9.96 23.26
N GLY A 117 25.58 -10.32 24.53
CA GLY A 117 26.42 -9.86 25.64
C GLY A 117 26.63 -11.03 26.59
#